data_AF-A0A9P0G8I4-F1
#
_entry.id   AF-A0A9P0G8I4-F1
#
_cell.length_a   1.000
_cell.length_b   1.000
_cell.length_c   1.000
_cell.angle_alpha   90.00
_cell.angle_beta   90.00
_cell.angle_gamma   90.00
#
_symmetry.space_group_name_H-M   'P 1'
#
loop_
_entity.id
_entity.type
_entity.pdbx_description
1 polymer ?
#
loop_
_entity_poly.entity_id
_entity_poly.type
_entity_poly.pdbx_seq_one_letter_code
_entity_poly.pdbx_strand_id
1 'polypeptide(L)'
;MSFVAKLKGLEAETRTASNDKDDDKITKKIESITIKNNIYKGKAKTFYKRKRDAEDVCKKSAHMEAICIDYDKNLPVPTISTNDVYYKRQFLIYSFNVHVLSSSQKCILRIRRY
;
A
#
# COMPACT_ATOMS: atom_id res chain seq x y z
N MET A 1 -6.64 -8.13 -0.88
CA MET A 1 -6.52 -9.12 -1.98
C MET A 1 -5.46 -8.68 -2.97
N SER A 2 -4.53 -9.57 -3.34
CA SER A 2 -3.46 -9.32 -4.33
C SER A 2 -4.02 -9.15 -5.75
N PHE A 3 -3.35 -8.36 -6.59
CA PHE A 3 -3.69 -8.19 -8.02
C PHE A 3 -3.88 -9.53 -8.74
N VAL A 4 -2.98 -10.49 -8.47
CA VAL A 4 -3.02 -11.84 -9.05
C VAL A 4 -4.28 -12.59 -8.64
N ALA A 5 -4.72 -12.44 -7.39
CA ALA A 5 -5.94 -13.07 -6.90
C ALA A 5 -7.20 -12.48 -7.56
N LYS A 6 -7.20 -11.16 -7.84
CA LYS A 6 -8.30 -10.50 -8.55
C LYS A 6 -8.36 -10.91 -10.03
N LEU A 7 -7.21 -11.03 -10.70
CA LEU A 7 -7.17 -11.52 -12.09
C LEU A 7 -7.69 -12.95 -12.18
N LYS A 8 -7.17 -13.86 -11.35
CA LYS A 8 -7.62 -15.26 -11.35
C LYS A 8 -9.11 -15.41 -11.03
N GLY A 9 -9.65 -14.56 -10.15
CA GLY A 9 -11.09 -14.52 -9.87
C GLY A 9 -11.90 -14.08 -11.09
N LEU A 10 -11.49 -13.00 -11.76
CA LEU A 10 -12.17 -12.49 -12.95
C LEU A 10 -12.05 -13.43 -14.16
N GLU A 11 -10.91 -14.11 -14.32
CA GLU A 11 -10.69 -15.15 -15.33
C GLU A 11 -11.54 -16.40 -15.08
N ALA A 12 -11.82 -16.72 -13.80
CA ALA A 12 -12.74 -17.80 -13.44
C ALA A 12 -14.20 -17.40 -13.73
N GLU A 13 -14.57 -16.14 -13.45
CA GLU A 13 -15.90 -15.59 -13.75
C GLU A 13 -16.19 -15.58 -15.27
N THR A 14 -15.19 -15.30 -16.11
CA THR A 14 -15.32 -15.36 -17.59
C THR A 14 -15.56 -16.78 -18.10
N ARG A 15 -15.00 -17.80 -17.44
CA ARG A 15 -15.23 -19.22 -17.82
C ARG A 15 -16.64 -19.71 -17.48
N THR A 16 -17.31 -19.06 -16.54
CA THR A 16 -18.66 -19.43 -16.09
C THR A 16 -19.77 -18.56 -16.66
N ALA A 17 -19.42 -17.46 -17.35
CA ALA A 17 -20.40 -16.54 -17.91
C ALA A 17 -21.03 -17.12 -19.19
N SER A 18 -22.35 -17.24 -19.21
CA SER A 18 -23.13 -17.80 -20.34
C SER A 18 -23.72 -16.73 -21.27
N ASN A 19 -23.49 -15.44 -20.98
CA ASN A 19 -24.10 -14.29 -21.66
C ASN A 19 -23.05 -13.30 -22.20
N ASP A 20 -23.12 -12.95 -23.49
CA ASP A 20 -22.19 -12.03 -24.17
C ASP A 20 -22.06 -10.65 -23.47
N LYS A 21 -23.15 -10.12 -22.89
CA LYS A 21 -23.15 -8.80 -22.23
C LYS A 21 -22.38 -8.76 -20.91
N ASP A 22 -22.22 -9.90 -20.24
CA ASP A 22 -21.48 -9.98 -18.99
C ASP A 22 -19.99 -10.22 -19.24
N ASP A 23 -19.65 -10.90 -20.33
CA ASP A 23 -18.27 -11.06 -20.82
C ASP A 23 -17.63 -9.72 -21.19
N ASP A 24 -18.37 -8.85 -21.89
CA ASP A 24 -17.94 -7.48 -22.22
C ASP A 24 -17.69 -6.59 -20.98
N LYS A 25 -18.39 -6.85 -19.87
CA LYS A 25 -18.17 -6.12 -18.61
C LYS A 25 -16.94 -6.64 -17.88
N ILE A 26 -16.72 -7.95 -17.87
CA ILE A 26 -15.61 -8.59 -17.18
C ILE A 26 -14.28 -8.23 -17.87
N THR A 27 -14.24 -8.25 -19.21
CA THR A 27 -13.07 -7.84 -20.00
C THR A 27 -12.67 -6.39 -19.72
N LYS A 28 -13.62 -5.44 -19.77
CA LYS A 28 -13.36 -4.03 -19.39
C LYS A 28 -12.82 -3.90 -17.97
N LYS A 29 -13.30 -4.73 -17.05
CA LYS A 29 -12.84 -4.75 -15.66
C LYS A 29 -11.39 -5.25 -15.56
N ILE A 30 -11.04 -6.31 -16.28
CA ILE A 30 -9.66 -6.84 -16.38
C ILE A 30 -8.71 -5.78 -16.95
N GLU A 31 -9.09 -5.10 -18.03
CA GLU A 31 -8.31 -4.01 -18.61
C GLU A 31 -8.09 -2.88 -17.62
N SER A 32 -9.17 -2.43 -16.95
CA SER A 32 -9.08 -1.35 -15.95
C SER A 32 -8.13 -1.70 -14.80
N ILE A 33 -8.14 -2.96 -14.35
CA ILE A 33 -7.29 -3.46 -13.26
C ILE A 33 -5.83 -3.56 -13.73
N THR A 34 -5.61 -3.98 -14.98
CA THR A 34 -4.29 -4.05 -15.60
C THR A 34 -3.66 -2.68 -15.76
N ILE A 35 -4.43 -1.70 -16.26
CA ILE A 35 -4.01 -0.29 -16.38
C ILE A 35 -3.61 0.26 -15.01
N LYS A 36 -4.47 0.09 -14.00
CA LYS A 36 -4.17 0.53 -12.63
C LYS A 36 -2.89 -0.08 -12.10
N ASN A 37 -2.68 -1.39 -12.31
CA ASN A 37 -1.47 -2.07 -11.86
C ASN A 37 -0.20 -1.52 -12.53
N ASN A 38 -0.26 -1.25 -13.84
CA ASN A 38 0.87 -0.67 -14.58
C ASN A 38 1.21 0.74 -14.06
N ILE A 39 0.19 1.55 -13.77
CA ILE A 39 0.38 2.88 -13.15
C ILE A 39 1.05 2.72 -11.77
N TYR A 40 0.60 1.79 -10.93
CA TYR A 40 1.19 1.57 -9.62
C TYR A 40 2.65 1.09 -9.70
N LYS A 41 2.97 0.18 -10.62
CA LYS A 41 4.36 -0.26 -10.88
C LYS A 41 5.23 0.90 -11.37
N GLY A 42 4.72 1.73 -12.27
CA GLY A 42 5.42 2.93 -12.74
C GLY A 42 5.72 3.91 -11.60
N LYS A 43 4.72 4.21 -10.76
CA LYS A 43 4.89 5.06 -9.57
C LYS A 43 5.91 4.48 -8.60
N ALA A 44 5.86 3.16 -8.34
CA ALA A 44 6.83 2.48 -7.49
C ALA A 44 8.26 2.58 -8.05
N LYS A 45 8.44 2.36 -9.36
CA LYS A 45 9.74 2.49 -10.01
C LYS A 45 10.32 3.91 -9.85
N THR A 46 9.52 4.93 -10.10
CA THR A 46 9.93 6.33 -9.93
C THR A 46 10.25 6.66 -8.48
N PHE A 47 9.46 6.16 -7.53
CA PHE A 47 9.72 6.32 -6.10
C PHE A 47 11.07 5.71 -5.69
N TYR A 48 11.32 4.45 -6.03
CA TYR A 48 12.58 3.78 -5.67
C TYR A 48 13.79 4.41 -6.36
N LYS A 49 13.62 4.91 -7.60
CA LYS A 49 14.66 5.69 -8.26
C LYS A 49 15.00 6.95 -7.46
N ARG A 50 14.00 7.78 -7.13
CA ARG A 50 14.19 9.00 -6.34
C ARG A 50 14.78 8.74 -4.96
N LYS A 51 14.35 7.65 -4.31
CA LYS A 51 14.91 7.22 -3.02
C LYS A 51 16.41 6.94 -3.13
N ARG A 52 16.81 6.18 -4.16
CA ARG A 52 18.23 5.87 -4.42
C ARG A 52 19.03 7.13 -4.73
N ASP A 53 18.51 7.97 -5.61
CA ASP A 53 19.17 9.23 -6.00
C ASP A 53 19.39 10.12 -4.75
N ALA A 54 18.40 10.22 -3.86
CA ALA A 54 18.51 10.98 -2.61
C ALA A 54 19.50 10.34 -1.61
N GLU A 55 19.48 9.01 -1.49
CA GLU A 55 20.43 8.26 -0.66
C GLU A 55 21.87 8.49 -1.12
N ASP A 56 22.13 8.48 -2.43
CA ASP A 56 23.45 8.73 -3.00
C ASP A 56 23.95 10.15 -2.74
N VAL A 57 23.05 11.14 -2.72
CA VAL A 57 23.40 12.53 -2.40
C VAL A 57 23.71 12.70 -0.92
N CYS A 58 22.87 12.14 -0.04
CA CYS A 58 23.05 12.23 1.42
C CYS A 58 24.31 11.49 1.91
N LYS A 59 24.68 10.37 1.29
CA LYS A 59 25.94 9.67 1.62
C LYS A 59 27.19 10.47 1.26
N LYS A 60 27.10 11.37 0.27
CA LYS A 60 28.23 12.18 -0.20
C LYS A 60 28.39 13.50 0.54
N SER A 61 27.35 14.00 1.20
CA SER A 61 27.35 15.32 1.85
C SER A 61 26.90 15.22 3.30
N ALA A 62 27.78 15.62 4.22
CA ALA A 62 27.49 15.62 5.67
C ALA A 62 26.44 16.67 6.08
N HIS A 63 26.08 17.61 5.19
CA HIS A 63 25.14 18.70 5.49
C HIS A 63 23.71 18.43 4.98
N MET A 64 23.45 17.27 4.38
CA MET A 64 22.16 16.95 3.77
C MET A 64 21.62 15.62 4.28
N GLU A 65 20.41 15.64 4.84
CA GLU A 65 19.69 14.45 5.28
C GLU A 65 18.42 14.26 4.46
N ALA A 66 18.10 13.00 4.14
CA ALA A 66 16.87 12.65 3.45
C ALA A 66 16.12 11.62 4.28
N ILE A 67 14.83 11.89 4.49
CA ILE A 67 13.94 11.03 5.27
C ILE A 67 12.92 10.41 4.32
N CYS A 68 12.81 9.09 4.35
CA CYS A 68 11.81 8.34 3.61
C CYS A 68 10.75 7.81 4.58
N ILE A 69 9.49 8.11 4.32
CA ILE A 69 8.36 7.63 5.14
C ILE A 69 7.53 6.67 4.29
N ASP A 70 7.48 5.39 4.67
CA ASP A 70 6.62 4.38 4.07
C ASP A 70 5.52 3.93 5.03
N TYR A 71 4.34 3.75 4.47
CA TYR A 71 3.19 3.27 5.22
C TYR A 71 3.27 1.76 5.40
N ASP A 72 3.15 1.30 6.64
CA ASP A 72 3.02 -0.11 6.98
C ASP A 72 1.55 -0.50 7.14
N LYS A 73 1.24 -1.79 7.08
CA LYS A 73 -0.15 -2.26 7.23
C LYS A 73 -0.70 -1.81 8.59
N ASN A 74 -1.94 -1.31 8.58
CA ASN A 74 -2.66 -1.02 9.82
C ASN A 74 -2.70 -2.26 10.70
N LEU A 75 -2.34 -2.08 11.98
CA LEU A 75 -2.40 -3.14 12.96
C LEU A 75 -3.81 -3.16 13.56
N PRO A 76 -4.63 -4.21 13.34
CA PRO A 76 -5.88 -4.34 14.05
C PRO A 76 -5.55 -4.60 15.52
N VAL A 77 -6.03 -3.74 16.41
CA VAL A 77 -5.92 -4.00 17.85
C VAL A 77 -7.14 -4.76 18.34
N PRO A 78 -6.98 -5.72 19.26
CA PRO A 78 -8.09 -6.48 19.80
C PRO A 78 -9.05 -5.55 20.55
N THR A 79 -10.33 -5.68 20.24
CA THR A 79 -11.42 -5.02 20.96
C THR A 79 -11.59 -5.74 22.31
N ILE A 80 -11.01 -5.19 23.38
CA ILE A 80 -11.23 -5.72 24.74
C ILE A 80 -12.65 -5.38 25.17
N SER A 81 -13.36 -6.35 25.75
CA SER A 81 -14.75 -6.19 26.14
C SER A 81 -14.89 -5.38 27.44
N THR A 82 -14.84 -4.06 27.35
CA THR A 82 -15.11 -3.18 28.49
C THR A 82 -16.04 -2.06 28.05
N ASN A 83 -17.32 -2.15 28.45
CA ASN A 83 -18.43 -1.19 28.34
C ASN A 83 -18.78 -0.63 26.94
N ASP A 84 -20.07 -0.69 26.58
CA ASP A 84 -20.66 -0.26 25.28
C ASP A 84 -20.28 1.16 24.82
N VAL A 85 -20.04 2.08 25.77
CA VAL A 85 -19.63 3.47 25.49
C VAL A 85 -18.18 3.56 24.96
N TYR A 86 -17.33 2.55 25.21
CA TYR A 86 -15.95 2.48 24.74
C TYR A 86 -15.82 2.00 23.28
N TYR A 87 -16.82 1.27 22.75
CA TYR A 87 -16.72 0.55 21.46
C TYR A 87 -16.86 1.42 20.21
N LYS A 88 -17.34 2.67 20.32
CA LYS A 88 -17.41 3.56 19.14
C LYS A 88 -16.06 4.16 18.74
N ARG A 89 -15.02 4.00 19.56
CA ARG A 89 -13.64 4.32 19.20
C ARG A 89 -13.00 3.13 18.51
N GLN A 90 -13.12 3.07 17.18
CA GLN A 90 -12.25 2.21 16.39
C GLN A 90 -10.81 2.66 16.58
N PHE A 91 -10.05 1.96 17.42
CA PHE A 91 -8.61 2.21 17.59
C PHE A 91 -7.88 1.75 16.34
N LEU A 92 -7.74 2.64 15.35
CA LEU A 92 -6.85 2.41 14.22
C LEU A 92 -5.46 2.93 14.61
N ILE A 93 -4.50 2.02 14.72
CA ILE A 93 -3.09 2.38 14.82
C ILE A 93 -2.54 2.46 13.40
N TYR A 94 -2.25 3.69 12.96
CA TYR A 94 -1.53 3.92 11.72
C TYR A 94 -0.03 3.75 11.98
N SER A 95 0.59 2.81 11.28
CA SER A 95 2.01 2.50 11.41
C SER A 95 2.75 3.05 10.20
N PHE A 96 3.76 3.87 10.45
CA PHE A 96 4.65 4.42 9.43
C PHE A 96 6.09 4.02 9.76
N ASN A 97 6.81 3.51 8.79
CA ASN A 97 8.24 3.32 8.88
C ASN A 97 8.91 4.62 8.42
N VAL A 98 9.88 5.09 9.19
CA VAL A 98 10.68 6.28 8.89
C VAL A 98 12.12 5.83 8.73
N HIS A 99 12.70 6.03 7.55
CA HIS A 99 14.08 5.70 7.23
C HIS A 99 14.90 6.97 7.08
N VAL A 100 16.02 7.01 7.80
CA VAL A 100 17.07 8.01 7.65
C VAL A 100 18.03 7.48 6.59
N LEU A 101 18.08 8.11 5.42
CA LEU A 101 18.77 7.56 4.26
C LEU A 101 20.30 7.69 4.36
N SER A 102 20.82 8.66 5.11
CA SER A 102 22.28 8.80 5.31
C SER A 102 22.88 7.65 6.11
N SER A 103 22.24 7.29 7.23
CA SER A 103 22.75 6.34 8.22
C SER A 103 22.14 4.94 8.10
N SER A 104 21.21 4.75 7.16
CA SER A 104 20.42 3.52 7.00
C SER A 104 19.64 3.10 8.25
N GLN A 105 19.46 4.02 9.21
CA GLN A 105 18.66 3.79 10.41
C GLN A 105 17.17 3.89 10.09
N LYS A 106 16.37 3.12 10.81
CA LYS A 106 14.92 3.12 10.65
C LYS A 106 14.21 3.09 12.00
N CYS A 107 13.12 3.82 12.13
CA CYS A 107 12.24 3.76 13.28
C CYS A 107 10.78 3.60 12.83
N ILE A 108 9.92 3.13 13.73
CA ILE A 108 8.50 2.93 13.48
C ILE A 108 7.73 3.99 14.26
N LEU A 109 6.98 4.83 13.56
CA LEU A 109 6.07 5.80 14.14
C LEU A 109 4.65 5.22 14.14
N ARG A 110 4.05 5.12 15.33
CA ARG A 110 2.67 4.66 15.51
C ARG A 110 1.81 5.82 15.99
N ILE A 111 0.86 6.23 15.18
CA ILE A 111 -0.08 7.31 15.52
C ILE A 111 -1.39 6.68 15.98
N ARG A 112 -1.78 6.96 17.23
CA ARG A 112 -3.05 6.56 17.81
C ARG A 112 -4.03 7.72 17.75
N ARG A 113 -5.14 7.55 17.05
CA ARG A 113 -6.25 8.51 17.07
C ARG A 113 -7.23 8.09 18.19
N TYR A 114 -7.46 8.99 19.15
CA TYR A 114 -8.45 8.84 20.22
C TYR A 114 -9.79 9.46 19.81
#